data_AF-A0A1G6IQ64-F1
#
_entry.id   AF-A0A1G6IQ64-F1
#
_cell.length_a   1.000
_cell.length_b   1.000
_cell.length_c   1.000
_cell.angle_alpha   90.00
_cell.angle_beta   90.00
_cell.angle_gamma   90.00
#
_symmetry.space_group_name_H-M   'P 1'
#
loop_
_entity.id
_entity.type
_entity.pdbx_description
1 polymer ?
#
loop_
_entity_poly.entity_id
_entity_poly.type
_entity_poly.pdbx_seq_one_letter_code
_entity_poly.pdbx_strand_id
1 'polypeptide(L)'
;MAQAEGTYDEAQIRAEYADLTRELIARGLQVSTMESATSGQIASLITDTEGASAVLRGAYVTYCNEAKVKCGVPAEVIRAHTVYSTQTAEAMARACRRSYAANIGIGVTGTMGNVDSANPAASTPGEVYFAICTGAGSDARGEKNHSFHVHLAPQPSRLMYKLAVAKEVRDRLVVLLAEAAA
;
A
#
# COMPACT_ATOMS: atom_id res chain seq x y z
N MET A 1 6.10 -3.33 30.08
CA MET A 1 4.64 -3.22 30.27
C MET A 1 4.04 -3.09 28.88
N ALA A 2 3.41 -4.15 28.38
CA ALA A 2 2.85 -4.19 27.04
C ALA A 2 1.75 -3.13 26.93
N GLN A 3 1.83 -2.26 25.92
CA GLN A 3 0.73 -1.39 25.56
C GLN A 3 -0.49 -2.27 25.25
N ALA A 4 -1.64 -1.96 25.85
CA ALA A 4 -2.90 -2.49 25.37
C ALA A 4 -3.06 -1.98 23.92
N GLU A 5 -2.92 -2.89 22.94
CA GLU A 5 -2.95 -2.58 21.52
C GLU A 5 -4.31 -1.98 21.17
N GLY A 6 -4.30 -0.67 20.92
CA GLY A 6 -5.49 0.10 20.60
C GLY A 6 -6.15 -0.46 19.34
N THR A 7 -7.42 -0.80 19.44
CA THR A 7 -8.26 -1.10 18.28
C THR A 7 -8.16 0.07 17.31
N TYR A 8 -7.81 -0.20 16.06
CA TYR A 8 -7.87 0.82 15.00
C TYR A 8 -9.29 1.39 14.94
N ASP A 9 -9.43 2.72 14.82
CA ASP A 9 -10.73 3.37 14.71
C ASP A 9 -11.01 3.74 13.25
N GLU A 10 -12.07 3.16 12.68
CA GLU A 10 -12.40 3.38 11.27
C GLU A 10 -12.74 4.85 10.96
N ALA A 11 -13.48 5.53 11.85
CA ALA A 11 -13.89 6.91 11.64
C ALA A 11 -12.68 7.84 11.67
N GLN A 12 -11.75 7.60 12.60
CA GLN A 12 -10.46 8.28 12.66
C GLN A 12 -9.65 8.06 11.39
N ILE A 13 -9.49 6.81 10.94
CA ILE A 13 -8.72 6.49 9.74
C ILE A 13 -9.30 7.17 8.50
N ARG A 14 -10.63 7.20 8.36
CA ARG A 14 -11.30 7.90 7.25
C ARG A 14 -11.03 9.41 7.30
N ALA A 15 -11.15 10.04 8.47
CA ALA A 15 -10.83 11.46 8.64
C ALA A 15 -9.37 11.76 8.29
N GLU A 16 -8.47 10.89 8.76
CA GLU A 16 -7.04 10.97 8.51
C GLU A 16 -6.64 10.80 7.03
N TYR A 17 -7.36 9.95 6.27
CA TYR A 17 -7.21 9.82 4.83
C TYR A 17 -7.81 11.01 4.07
N ALA A 18 -8.84 11.65 4.63
CA ALA A 18 -9.39 12.86 4.06
C ALA A 18 -8.40 14.03 4.15
N ASP A 19 -7.68 14.15 5.26
CA ASP A 19 -6.58 15.11 5.39
C ASP A 19 -5.47 14.83 4.38
N LEU A 20 -5.03 13.56 4.27
CA LEU A 20 -4.03 13.16 3.27
C LEU A 20 -4.48 13.50 1.85
N THR A 21 -5.73 13.22 1.50
CA THR A 21 -6.25 13.48 0.15
C THR A 21 -6.29 14.97 -0.16
N ARG A 22 -6.72 15.82 0.78
CA ARG A 22 -6.67 17.27 0.63
C ARG A 22 -5.24 17.78 0.45
N GLU A 23 -4.28 17.23 1.19
CA GLU A 23 -2.87 17.59 1.06
C GLU A 23 -2.31 17.22 -0.33
N LEU A 24 -2.64 16.03 -0.83
CA LEU A 24 -2.25 15.59 -2.17
C LEU A 24 -2.85 16.48 -3.25
N ILE A 25 -4.12 16.89 -3.11
CA ILE A 25 -4.78 17.86 -4.01
C ILE A 25 -4.02 19.19 -4.00
N ALA A 26 -3.74 19.74 -2.82
CA ALA A 26 -3.05 21.03 -2.67
C ALA A 26 -1.66 21.02 -3.32
N ARG A 27 -0.98 19.88 -3.31
CA ARG A 27 0.34 19.68 -3.93
C ARG A 27 0.27 19.28 -5.41
N GLY A 28 -0.92 19.03 -5.96
CA GLY A 28 -1.08 18.51 -7.32
C GLY A 28 -0.48 17.12 -7.53
N LEU A 29 -0.34 16.34 -6.45
CA LEU A 29 0.29 15.01 -6.49
C LEU A 29 -0.74 13.92 -6.77
N GLN A 30 -0.36 12.98 -7.62
CA GLN A 30 -1.19 11.85 -7.99
C GLN A 30 -0.69 10.54 -7.39
N VAL A 31 -1.63 9.65 -7.05
CA VAL A 31 -1.41 8.35 -6.42
C VAL A 31 -1.98 7.24 -7.29
N SER A 32 -1.31 6.09 -7.27
CA SER A 32 -1.85 4.82 -7.75
C SER A 32 -1.54 3.72 -6.74
N THR A 33 -2.39 2.68 -6.68
CA THR A 33 -2.23 1.58 -5.72
C THR A 33 -2.20 0.22 -6.42
N MET A 34 -1.47 -0.73 -5.85
CA MET A 34 -1.58 -2.15 -6.14
C MET A 34 -1.75 -2.91 -4.82
N GLU A 35 -2.95 -3.45 -4.63
CA GLU A 35 -3.45 -3.90 -3.35
C GLU A 35 -3.73 -5.41 -3.38
N SER A 36 -2.97 -6.17 -2.58
CA SER A 36 -3.28 -7.57 -2.30
C SER A 36 -4.05 -7.66 -0.99
N ALA A 37 -3.36 -7.53 0.14
CA ALA A 37 -3.92 -7.72 1.48
C ALA A 37 -5.09 -6.76 1.78
N THR A 38 -4.99 -5.51 1.35
CA THR A 38 -6.03 -4.47 1.55
C THR A 38 -7.19 -4.57 0.58
N SER A 39 -7.00 -5.22 -0.57
CA SER A 39 -8.03 -5.47 -1.60
C SER A 39 -8.83 -4.22 -2.03
N GLY A 40 -8.18 -3.06 -2.17
CA GLY A 40 -8.81 -1.82 -2.61
C GLY A 40 -9.19 -0.87 -1.47
N GLN A 41 -8.95 -1.24 -0.20
CA GLN A 41 -9.28 -0.40 0.94
C GLN A 41 -8.56 0.96 0.92
N ILE A 42 -7.29 1.01 0.46
CA ILE A 42 -6.54 2.26 0.40
C ILE A 42 -7.13 3.17 -0.68
N ALA A 43 -7.39 2.63 -1.87
CA ALA A 43 -8.06 3.36 -2.95
C ALA A 43 -9.44 3.89 -2.50
N SER A 44 -10.24 3.06 -1.81
CA SER A 44 -11.54 3.45 -1.29
C SER A 44 -11.44 4.64 -0.32
N LEU A 45 -10.51 4.59 0.63
CA LEU A 45 -10.31 5.65 1.62
C LEU A 45 -9.88 6.98 0.98
N ILE A 46 -9.06 6.94 -0.08
CA ILE A 46 -8.69 8.14 -0.84
C ILE A 46 -9.94 8.71 -1.53
N THR A 47 -10.78 7.86 -2.13
CA THR A 47 -11.97 8.30 -2.88
C THR A 47 -13.14 8.78 -2.04
N ASP A 48 -13.09 8.60 -0.72
CA ASP A 48 -14.11 9.15 0.19
C ASP A 48 -14.07 10.68 0.30
N THR A 49 -13.02 11.32 -0.25
CA THR A 49 -12.82 12.77 -0.19
C THR A 49 -13.16 13.45 -1.50
N GLU A 50 -13.90 14.55 -1.44
CA GLU A 50 -14.20 15.37 -2.60
C GLU A 50 -12.91 15.81 -3.33
N GLY A 51 -12.93 15.76 -4.66
CA GLY A 51 -11.77 16.06 -5.50
C GLY A 51 -10.75 14.92 -5.66
N ALA A 52 -10.99 13.74 -5.08
CA ALA A 52 -10.09 12.59 -5.19
C ALA A 52 -9.79 12.13 -6.63
N SER A 53 -10.61 12.50 -7.62
CA SER A 53 -10.35 12.25 -9.04
C SER A 53 -9.09 12.97 -9.57
N ALA A 54 -8.65 14.05 -8.91
CA ALA A 54 -7.37 14.70 -9.20
C ALA A 54 -6.16 13.93 -8.65
N VAL A 55 -6.38 13.08 -7.64
CA VAL A 55 -5.34 12.35 -6.90
C VAL A 55 -5.23 10.91 -7.39
N LEU A 56 -6.28 10.09 -7.25
CA LEU A 56 -6.21 8.68 -7.56
C LEU A 56 -6.31 8.45 -9.08
N ARG A 57 -5.20 8.01 -9.69
CA ARG A 57 -5.14 7.69 -11.13
C ARG A 57 -5.70 6.32 -11.47
N GLY A 58 -5.62 5.40 -10.52
CA GLY A 58 -6.10 4.04 -10.68
C GLY A 58 -5.54 3.12 -9.60
N ALA A 59 -6.15 1.94 -9.51
CA ALA A 59 -5.83 0.93 -8.53
C ALA A 59 -5.88 -0.45 -9.16
N TYR A 60 -4.93 -1.30 -8.82
CA TYR A 60 -4.94 -2.72 -9.13
C TYR A 60 -5.27 -3.51 -7.87
N VAL A 61 -6.22 -4.44 -7.94
CA VAL A 61 -6.42 -5.45 -6.90
C VAL A 61 -5.82 -6.76 -7.40
N THR A 62 -4.66 -7.15 -6.87
CA THR A 62 -3.85 -8.27 -7.38
C THR A 62 -3.69 -9.36 -6.32
N TYR A 63 -4.81 -10.03 -6.00
CA TYR A 63 -4.86 -10.96 -4.86
C TYR A 63 -3.97 -12.21 -5.07
N CYS A 64 -3.95 -12.79 -6.28
CA CYS A 64 -3.09 -13.93 -6.61
C CYS A 64 -1.76 -13.50 -7.28
N ASN A 65 -0.80 -14.42 -7.36
CA ASN A 65 0.53 -14.18 -7.95
C ASN A 65 0.42 -13.87 -9.45
N GLU A 66 -0.45 -14.58 -10.16
CA GLU A 66 -0.69 -14.39 -11.60
C GLU A 66 -1.21 -12.98 -11.89
N ALA A 67 -2.09 -12.44 -11.03
CA ALA A 67 -2.60 -11.09 -11.16
C ALA A 67 -1.49 -10.05 -10.95
N LYS A 68 -0.61 -10.26 -9.95
CA LYS A 68 0.57 -9.39 -9.73
C LYS A 68 1.45 -9.35 -10.98
N VAL A 69 1.74 -10.52 -11.55
CA VAL A 69 2.57 -10.63 -12.76
C VAL A 69 1.91 -9.98 -13.98
N LYS A 70 0.62 -10.22 -14.18
CA LYS A 70 -0.16 -9.59 -15.27
C LYS A 70 -0.20 -8.07 -15.16
N CYS A 71 -0.10 -7.52 -13.96
CA CYS A 71 -0.06 -6.09 -13.68
C CYS A 71 1.36 -5.51 -13.59
N GLY A 72 2.38 -6.25 -14.04
CA GLY A 72 3.74 -5.72 -14.23
C GLY A 72 4.74 -6.04 -13.11
N VAL A 73 4.36 -6.86 -12.12
CA VAL A 73 5.34 -7.40 -11.16
C VAL A 73 6.19 -8.47 -11.84
N PRO A 74 7.54 -8.37 -11.85
CA PRO A 74 8.36 -9.40 -12.48
C PRO A 74 8.26 -10.74 -11.74
N ALA A 75 8.01 -11.83 -12.47
CA ALA A 75 7.78 -13.15 -11.88
C ALA A 75 9.00 -13.68 -11.12
N GLU A 76 10.21 -13.28 -11.54
CA GLU A 76 11.46 -13.61 -10.88
C GLU A 76 11.58 -13.04 -9.47
N VAL A 77 10.97 -11.87 -9.20
CA VAL A 77 10.97 -11.26 -7.86
C VAL A 77 10.18 -12.14 -6.90
N ILE A 78 8.99 -12.58 -7.31
CA ILE A 78 8.15 -13.48 -6.51
C ILE A 78 8.85 -14.84 -6.31
N ARG A 79 9.52 -15.36 -7.34
CA ARG A 79 10.25 -16.64 -7.22
C ARG A 79 11.45 -16.54 -6.27
N ALA A 80 12.18 -15.43 -6.28
CA ALA A 80 13.39 -15.25 -5.47
C ALA A 80 13.08 -14.85 -4.02
N HIS A 81 12.05 -14.05 -3.80
CA HIS A 81 11.75 -13.43 -2.50
C HIS A 81 10.42 -13.83 -1.91
N THR A 82 9.63 -14.65 -2.61
CA THR A 82 8.22 -14.95 -2.30
C THR A 82 7.29 -13.73 -2.45
N VAL A 83 5.98 -14.00 -2.44
CA VAL A 83 4.94 -12.95 -2.50
C VAL A 83 4.88 -12.10 -1.22
N TYR A 84 5.43 -12.59 -0.10
CA TYR A 84 5.45 -11.92 1.20
C TYR A 84 6.82 -11.34 1.48
N SER A 85 7.16 -10.26 0.79
CA SER A 85 8.46 -9.61 0.89
C SER A 85 8.40 -8.13 0.54
N THR A 86 9.38 -7.36 1.04
CA THR A 86 9.55 -5.96 0.65
C THR A 86 9.89 -5.83 -0.84
N GLN A 87 10.63 -6.77 -1.42
CA GLN A 87 10.97 -6.77 -2.84
C GLN A 87 9.72 -6.90 -3.72
N THR A 88 8.80 -7.80 -3.36
CA THR A 88 7.50 -7.90 -4.06
C THR A 88 6.68 -6.62 -3.87
N ALA A 89 6.61 -6.06 -2.65
CA ALA A 89 5.90 -4.81 -2.40
C ALA A 89 6.46 -3.63 -3.22
N GLU A 90 7.78 -3.52 -3.33
CA GLU A 90 8.46 -2.52 -4.17
C GLU A 90 8.14 -2.69 -5.65
N ALA A 91 8.18 -3.91 -6.16
CA ALA A 91 7.83 -4.20 -7.54
C ALA A 91 6.37 -3.82 -7.84
N MET A 92 5.45 -4.11 -6.90
CA MET A 92 4.05 -3.70 -6.97
C MET A 92 3.90 -2.17 -7.02
N ALA A 93 4.60 -1.46 -6.13
CA ALA A 93 4.57 0.01 -6.05
C ALA A 93 5.10 0.67 -7.32
N ARG A 94 6.24 0.19 -7.86
CA ARG A 94 6.80 0.70 -9.12
C ARG A 94 5.86 0.42 -10.30
N ALA A 95 5.30 -0.79 -10.38
CA ALA A 95 4.45 -1.19 -11.48
C ALA A 95 3.18 -0.32 -11.58
N CYS A 96 2.47 -0.09 -10.47
CA CYS A 96 1.29 0.78 -10.50
C CYS A 96 1.64 2.23 -10.79
N ARG A 97 2.71 2.76 -10.15
CA ARG A 97 3.18 4.14 -10.38
C ARG A 97 3.40 4.42 -11.86
N ARG A 98 4.20 3.57 -12.51
CA ARG A 98 4.58 3.74 -13.92
C ARG A 98 3.40 3.54 -14.86
N SER A 99 2.56 2.54 -14.60
CA SER A 99 1.38 2.24 -15.44
C SER A 99 0.41 3.42 -15.52
N TYR A 100 0.22 4.12 -14.41
CA TYR A 100 -0.68 5.28 -14.33
C TYR A 100 0.03 6.64 -14.47
N ALA A 101 1.35 6.63 -14.67
CA ALA A 101 2.21 7.82 -14.64
C ALA A 101 1.96 8.71 -13.41
N ALA A 102 1.71 8.09 -12.26
CA ALA A 102 1.44 8.79 -11.00
C ALA A 102 2.74 9.28 -10.35
N ASN A 103 2.64 10.28 -9.47
CA ASN A 103 3.79 10.71 -8.67
C ASN A 103 4.16 9.66 -7.62
N ILE A 104 3.14 8.98 -7.08
CA ILE A 104 3.26 8.04 -5.98
C ILE A 104 2.60 6.71 -6.39
N GLY A 105 3.31 5.61 -6.19
CA GLY A 105 2.79 4.25 -6.28
C GLY A 105 2.86 3.57 -4.92
N ILE A 106 1.80 2.88 -4.55
CA ILE A 106 1.71 2.13 -3.29
C ILE A 106 1.51 0.65 -3.62
N GLY A 107 2.41 -0.20 -3.15
CA GLY A 107 2.33 -1.66 -3.29
C GLY A 107 2.15 -2.31 -1.93
N VAL A 108 1.13 -3.16 -1.77
CA VAL A 108 0.82 -3.82 -0.49
C VAL A 108 0.63 -5.32 -0.67
N THR A 109 1.43 -6.12 0.04
CA THR A 109 1.34 -7.58 0.09
C THR A 109 1.53 -8.08 1.52
N GLY A 110 0.99 -9.24 1.86
CA GLY A 110 1.06 -9.73 3.22
C GLY A 110 -0.04 -10.73 3.54
N THR A 111 0.10 -11.32 4.72
CA THR A 111 -0.88 -12.21 5.33
C THR A 111 -1.55 -11.46 6.46
N MET A 112 -2.89 -11.44 6.44
CA MET A 112 -3.66 -10.99 7.60
C MET A 112 -3.59 -12.10 8.67
N GLY A 113 -4.58 -12.21 9.56
CA GLY A 113 -4.67 -13.35 10.49
C GLY A 113 -5.05 -14.69 9.85
N ASN A 114 -4.56 -15.02 8.65
CA ASN A 114 -4.75 -16.32 8.00
C ASN A 114 -3.46 -16.79 7.32
N VAL A 115 -3.36 -18.10 7.07
CA VAL A 115 -2.34 -18.69 6.21
C VAL A 115 -2.86 -18.70 4.77
N ASP A 116 -1.99 -18.43 3.80
CA ASP A 116 -2.30 -18.61 2.38
C ASP A 116 -1.94 -20.03 1.97
N SER A 117 -2.93 -20.77 1.50
CA SER A 117 -2.76 -22.15 1.03
C SER A 117 -1.90 -22.25 -0.23
N ALA A 118 -1.77 -21.18 -1.01
CA ALA A 118 -0.89 -21.16 -2.19
C ALA A 118 0.59 -20.93 -1.81
N ASN A 119 0.86 -20.40 -0.61
CA ASN A 119 2.22 -20.04 -0.17
C ASN A 119 2.47 -20.45 1.31
N PRO A 120 2.17 -21.70 1.72
CA PRO A 120 2.05 -22.06 3.13
C PRO A 120 3.36 -21.90 3.92
N ALA A 121 4.51 -22.12 3.28
CA ALA A 121 5.83 -21.99 3.94
C ALA A 121 6.25 -20.53 4.18
N ALA A 122 5.68 -19.58 3.45
CA ALA A 122 6.01 -18.15 3.56
C ALA A 122 4.92 -17.34 4.30
N SER A 123 3.78 -17.96 4.60
CA SER A 123 2.65 -17.32 5.25
C SER A 123 2.75 -17.29 6.77
N THR A 124 3.14 -16.15 7.31
CA THR A 124 3.09 -15.91 8.76
C THR A 124 1.94 -14.93 9.07
N PRO A 125 0.92 -15.32 9.84
CA PRO A 125 -0.22 -14.46 10.13
C PRO A 125 0.19 -13.10 10.72
N GLY A 126 -0.37 -12.02 10.19
CA GLY A 126 -0.10 -10.65 10.63
C GLY A 126 1.11 -9.98 9.97
N GLU A 127 1.91 -10.70 9.19
CA GLU A 127 3.06 -10.12 8.48
C GLU A 127 2.63 -9.38 7.21
N VAL A 128 2.88 -8.07 7.18
CA VAL A 128 2.53 -7.19 6.06
C VAL A 128 3.76 -6.43 5.57
N TYR A 129 3.90 -6.38 4.25
CA TYR A 129 4.96 -5.69 3.53
C TYR A 129 4.32 -4.66 2.60
N PHE A 130 4.79 -3.43 2.67
CA PHE A 130 4.34 -2.40 1.74
C PHE A 130 5.49 -1.52 1.30
N ALA A 131 5.32 -0.88 0.14
CA ALA A 131 6.28 0.06 -0.37
C ALA A 131 5.58 1.29 -0.95
N ILE A 132 6.25 2.43 -0.82
CA ILE A 132 5.87 3.70 -1.43
C ILE A 132 6.98 4.06 -2.43
N CYS A 133 6.62 4.11 -3.70
CA CYS A 133 7.50 4.53 -4.78
C CYS A 133 7.14 5.96 -5.17
N THR A 134 8.10 6.89 -5.12
CA THR A 134 7.93 8.27 -5.58
C THR A 134 8.75 8.51 -6.84
N GLY A 135 8.24 9.31 -7.78
CA GLY A 135 8.94 9.64 -9.03
C GLY A 135 8.10 10.53 -9.95
N ALA A 136 8.70 11.05 -11.01
CA ALA A 136 7.99 11.84 -12.02
C ALA A 136 7.79 11.04 -13.30
N GLY A 137 6.64 11.20 -13.95
CA GLY A 137 6.33 10.54 -15.23
C GLY A 137 6.25 9.01 -15.12
N SER A 138 6.27 8.34 -16.28
CA SER A 138 6.17 6.88 -16.38
C SER A 138 7.53 6.15 -16.40
N ASP A 139 8.65 6.88 -16.41
CA ASP A 139 9.97 6.29 -16.53
C ASP A 139 10.56 5.86 -15.17
N ALA A 140 11.60 5.04 -15.21
CA ALA A 140 12.28 4.55 -14.00
C ALA A 140 13.26 5.57 -13.39
N ARG A 141 13.52 6.71 -14.06
CA ARG A 141 14.63 7.59 -13.70
C ARG A 141 14.24 8.46 -12.52
N GLY A 142 15.11 8.51 -11.52
CA GLY A 142 14.88 9.30 -10.31
C GLY A 142 13.80 8.74 -9.39
N GLU A 143 13.34 7.50 -9.60
CA GLU A 143 12.43 6.84 -8.65
C GLU A 143 13.12 6.62 -7.29
N LYS A 144 12.42 6.95 -6.22
CA LYS A 144 12.81 6.61 -4.84
C LYS A 144 11.82 5.62 -4.27
N ASN A 145 12.35 4.55 -3.67
CA ASN A 145 11.57 3.51 -3.03
C ASN A 145 11.74 3.56 -1.53
N HIS A 146 10.63 3.44 -0.81
CA HIS A 146 10.58 3.32 0.63
C HIS A 146 9.80 2.05 0.96
N SER A 147 10.49 1.03 1.46
CA SER A 147 9.89 -0.27 1.80
C SER A 147 9.75 -0.42 3.31
N PHE A 148 8.65 -1.04 3.72
CA PHE A 148 8.30 -1.23 5.12
C PHE A 148 7.82 -2.66 5.34
N HIS A 149 8.08 -3.15 6.55
CA HIS A 149 7.63 -4.43 7.06
C HIS A 149 7.05 -4.19 8.44
N VAL A 150 5.82 -4.65 8.65
CA VAL A 150 5.09 -4.51 9.91
C VAL A 150 4.46 -5.83 10.31
N HIS A 151 4.49 -6.11 11.61
CA HIS A 151 3.70 -7.17 12.21
C HIS A 151 2.43 -6.56 12.80
N LEU A 152 1.27 -7.03 12.38
CA LEU A 152 -0.03 -6.62 12.92
C LEU A 152 -0.52 -7.62 13.95
N ALA A 153 -0.78 -7.13 15.15
CA ALA A 153 -1.47 -7.89 16.16
C ALA A 153 -2.86 -8.37 15.70
N PRO A 154 -3.40 -9.46 16.29
CA PRO A 154 -4.72 -9.98 15.96
C PRO A 154 -5.82 -8.93 15.96
N GLN A 155 -6.43 -8.68 14.80
CA GLN A 155 -7.56 -7.77 14.67
C GLN A 155 -8.91 -8.51 14.70
N PRO A 156 -9.99 -7.87 15.18
CA PRO A 156 -11.29 -8.52 15.38
C PRO A 156 -12.01 -8.87 14.08
N SER A 157 -11.59 -8.30 12.94
CA SER A 157 -12.16 -8.61 11.63
C SER A 157 -11.15 -8.43 10.50
N ARG A 158 -11.45 -9.01 9.32
CA ARG A 158 -10.66 -8.74 8.10
C ARG A 158 -10.68 -7.26 7.72
N LEU A 159 -11.78 -6.55 7.93
CA LEU A 159 -11.85 -5.12 7.70
C LEU A 159 -10.84 -4.37 8.58
N MET A 160 -10.77 -4.70 9.87
CA MET A 160 -9.84 -4.04 10.78
C MET A 160 -8.38 -4.29 10.41
N TYR A 161 -8.03 -5.48 9.93
CA TYR A 161 -6.72 -5.73 9.34
C TYR A 161 -6.44 -4.81 8.13
N LYS A 162 -7.40 -4.63 7.22
CA LYS A 162 -7.22 -3.76 6.06
C LYS A 162 -7.04 -2.30 6.45
N LEU A 163 -7.82 -1.82 7.43
CA LEU A 163 -7.73 -0.47 7.98
C LEU A 163 -6.41 -0.25 8.71
N ALA A 164 -5.93 -1.24 9.46
CA ALA A 164 -4.62 -1.22 10.11
C ALA A 164 -3.49 -1.01 9.10
N VAL A 165 -3.47 -1.79 8.02
CA VAL A 165 -2.49 -1.63 6.94
C VAL A 165 -2.61 -0.26 6.26
N ALA A 166 -3.84 0.21 6.00
CA ALA A 166 -4.06 1.52 5.41
C ALA A 166 -3.52 2.65 6.29
N LYS A 167 -3.69 2.55 7.62
CA LYS A 167 -3.14 3.49 8.59
C LYS A 167 -1.61 3.56 8.53
N GLU A 168 -0.94 2.41 8.54
CA GLU A 168 0.52 2.33 8.43
C GLU A 168 1.03 2.97 7.12
N VAL A 169 0.39 2.67 5.99
CA VAL A 169 0.75 3.28 4.70
C VAL A 169 0.60 4.79 4.73
N ARG A 170 -0.53 5.30 5.26
CA ARG A 170 -0.83 6.73 5.33
C ARG A 170 0.19 7.47 6.19
N ASP A 171 0.50 6.94 7.37
CA ASP A 171 1.44 7.59 8.29
C ASP A 171 2.84 7.69 7.68
N ARG A 172 3.30 6.63 7.01
CA ARG A 172 4.58 6.68 6.27
C ARG A 172 4.54 7.66 5.11
N LEU A 173 3.43 7.72 4.37
CA LEU A 173 3.30 8.67 3.27
C LEU A 173 3.34 10.13 3.74
N VAL A 174 2.68 10.45 4.86
CA VAL A 174 2.70 11.80 5.44
C VAL A 174 4.12 12.22 5.81
N VAL A 175 4.91 11.33 6.43
CA VAL A 175 6.32 11.62 6.74
C VAL A 175 7.12 11.91 5.48
N LEU A 176 7.00 11.07 4.45
CA LEU A 176 7.70 11.26 3.17
C LEU A 176 7.31 12.56 2.47
N LEU A 177 6.05 12.95 2.55
CA LEU A 177 5.56 14.22 2.01
C LEU A 177 6.15 15.41 2.77
N ALA A 178 6.30 15.32 4.10
CA ALA A 178 6.93 16.37 4.90
C ALA A 178 8.41 16.53 4.55
N GLU A 179 9.14 15.42 4.41
CA GLU A 179 10.57 15.41 4.05
C GLU A 179 10.83 15.99 2.65
N ALA A 180 9.91 15.80 1.70
CA ALA A 180 10.05 16.35 0.35
C ALA A 180 9.76 17.85 0.25
N ALA A 181 9.15 18.45 1.27
CA ALA A 181 8.84 19.88 1.33
C ALA A 181 9.90 20.71 2.06
N ALA A 182 10.87 20.06 2.72
CA ALA A 182 12.03 20.66 3.38
C ALA A 182 13.22 20.81 2.43
#